data_AF-A0ABC8U2U9-F1
#
_entry.id   AF-A0ABC8U2U9-F1
#
_cell.length_a   1.000
_cell.length_b   1.000
_cell.length_c   1.000
_cell.angle_alpha   90.00
_cell.angle_beta   90.00
_cell.angle_gamma   90.00
#
_symmetry.space_group_name_H-M   'P 1'
#
loop_
_entity.id
_entity.type
_entity.pdbx_description
1 polymer ?
#
loop_
_entity_poly.entity_id
_entity_poly.type
_entity_poly.pdbx_seq_one_letter_code
_entity_poly.pdbx_strand_id
1 'polypeptide(L)'
;MLEEYLTNSDGLVTGNGTWTYKIPTLDTIPKEFNVEVLNSGHHQKRILSSKASGEPPLLLAVSVYCATRAAIEEARKQLFCWNGLDGSYSRFQLEVPAIMPTVKEQCGLNNVERYLQSLLSR
;
A
#
# COMPACT_ATOMS: atom_id res chain seq x y z
N MET A 1 -4.97 -1.77 -1.58
CA MET A 1 -5.45 -0.58 -0.87
C MET A 1 -6.42 0.14 -1.79
N LEU A 2 -7.69 -0.26 -1.73
CA LEU A 2 -8.71 0.04 -2.75
C LEU A 2 -9.95 0.73 -2.18
N GLU A 3 -10.26 0.45 -0.92
CA GLU A 3 -11.44 0.97 -0.25
C GLU A 3 -11.23 2.44 0.08
N GLU A 4 -11.97 3.30 -0.62
CA GLU A 4 -11.98 4.75 -0.42
C GLU A 4 -13.41 5.21 -0.17
N TYR A 5 -13.56 6.14 0.78
CA TYR A 5 -14.83 6.76 1.12
C TYR A 5 -14.84 8.21 0.65
N LEU A 6 -15.53 8.46 -0.46
CA LEU A 6 -15.57 9.78 -1.11
C LEU A 6 -16.77 10.60 -0.65
N THR A 7 -16.52 11.84 -0.24
CA THR A 7 -17.54 12.83 0.15
C THR A 7 -17.49 14.07 -0.74
N ASN A 8 -18.66 14.65 -1.04
CA ASN A 8 -18.73 15.93 -1.76
C ASN A 8 -18.49 17.12 -0.81
N SER A 9 -18.49 18.35 -1.34
CA SER A 9 -18.34 19.59 -0.56
C SER A 9 -19.42 19.80 0.50
N ASP A 10 -20.58 19.17 0.33
CA ASP A 10 -21.73 19.26 1.24
C ASP A 10 -21.67 18.19 2.35
N GLY A 11 -20.63 17.34 2.36
CA GLY A 11 -20.45 16.25 3.33
C GLY A 11 -21.24 14.98 3.00
N LEU A 12 -21.84 14.88 1.82
CA LEU A 12 -22.60 13.71 1.37
C LEU A 12 -21.69 12.67 0.69
N VAL A 13 -21.96 11.40 0.97
CA VAL A 13 -21.25 10.28 0.35
C VAL A 13 -21.56 10.22 -1.13
N THR A 14 -20.50 10.21 -1.94
CA THR A 14 -20.63 10.15 -3.41
C THR A 14 -20.74 8.72 -3.92
N GLY A 15 -20.17 7.74 -3.19
CA GLY A 15 -20.27 6.33 -3.52
C GLY A 15 -21.62 5.72 -3.10
N ASN A 16 -22.41 5.24 -4.06
CA ASN A 16 -23.74 4.66 -3.83
C ASN A 16 -23.85 3.16 -4.20
N GLY A 17 -22.73 2.45 -4.37
CA GLY A 17 -22.77 1.01 -4.61
C GLY A 17 -21.42 0.37 -4.90
N THR A 18 -21.46 -0.91 -5.27
CA THR A 18 -20.26 -1.73 -5.58
C THR A 18 -19.49 -1.27 -6.81
N TRP A 19 -20.11 -0.42 -7.65
CA TRP A 19 -19.42 0.22 -8.77
C TRP A 19 -18.45 1.30 -8.32
N THR A 20 -18.75 2.00 -7.22
CA THR A 20 -18.00 3.15 -6.72
C THR A 20 -17.19 2.82 -5.45
N TYR A 21 -17.60 1.84 -4.66
CA TYR A 21 -16.84 1.33 -3.52
C TYR A 21 -16.26 -0.06 -3.80
N LYS A 22 -14.93 -0.21 -3.76
CA LYS A 22 -14.22 -1.43 -4.18
C LYS A 22 -13.58 -2.15 -3.00
N ILE A 23 -14.25 -3.20 -2.54
CA ILE A 23 -13.68 -4.16 -1.59
C ILE A 23 -12.57 -5.01 -2.25
N PRO A 24 -11.65 -5.58 -1.46
CA PRO A 24 -10.72 -6.60 -1.93
C PRO A 24 -11.44 -7.78 -2.59
N THR A 25 -11.01 -8.16 -3.79
CA THR A 25 -11.50 -9.31 -4.55
C THR A 25 -10.38 -10.34 -4.76
N LEU A 26 -10.69 -11.44 -5.48
CA LEU A 26 -9.72 -12.49 -5.84
C LEU A 26 -8.43 -11.95 -6.47
N ASP A 27 -8.49 -10.84 -7.20
CA ASP A 27 -7.32 -10.28 -7.88
C ASP A 27 -6.42 -9.45 -6.95
N THR A 28 -6.85 -9.23 -5.71
CA THR A 28 -6.20 -8.32 -4.76
C THR A 28 -5.48 -9.04 -3.63
N ILE A 29 -5.66 -10.36 -3.52
CA ILE A 29 -4.93 -11.19 -2.55
C ILE A 29 -3.48 -11.39 -3.00
N PRO A 30 -2.52 -11.56 -2.07
CA PRO A 30 -1.16 -11.95 -2.41
C PRO A 30 -1.15 -13.27 -3.20
N LYS A 31 -0.34 -13.33 -4.27
CA LYS A 31 -0.17 -14.55 -5.07
C LYS A 31 0.31 -15.74 -4.22
N GLU A 32 1.16 -15.45 -3.24
CA GLU A 32 1.61 -16.39 -2.23
C GLU A 32 1.19 -15.87 -0.87
N PHE A 33 0.37 -16.64 -0.15
CA PHE A 33 -0.19 -16.25 1.14
C PHE A 33 0.03 -17.37 2.16
N ASN A 34 1.11 -17.22 2.94
CA ASN A 34 1.54 -18.20 3.93
C ASN A 34 1.01 -17.82 5.31
N VAL A 35 0.35 -18.77 5.99
CA VAL A 35 -0.21 -18.59 7.33
C VAL A 35 0.19 -19.76 8.22
N GLU A 36 0.78 -19.44 9.38
CA GLU A 36 1.18 -20.42 10.38
C GLU A 36 0.57 -20.06 11.74
N VAL A 37 0.03 -21.06 12.43
CA VAL A 37 -0.50 -20.89 13.78
C VAL A 37 0.55 -21.33 14.78
N LEU A 38 1.09 -20.38 15.55
CA LEU A 38 2.08 -20.67 16.56
C LEU A 38 1.49 -21.52 17.70
N ASN A 39 2.07 -22.70 17.94
CA ASN A 39 1.76 -23.49 19.12
C ASN A 39 2.37 -22.85 20.37
N SER A 40 1.56 -22.09 21.09
CA SER A 40 1.98 -21.38 22.30
C SER A 40 1.93 -22.24 23.58
N GLY A 41 1.72 -23.56 23.48
CA GLY A 41 1.60 -24.46 24.63
C GLY A 41 0.27 -24.35 25.38
N HIS A 42 0.22 -24.88 26.61
CA HIS A 42 -0.97 -24.86 27.46
C HIS A 42 -1.13 -23.53 28.20
N HIS A 43 -2.35 -23.01 28.26
CA HIS A 43 -2.68 -21.75 28.94
C HIS A 43 -3.84 -21.93 29.91
N GLN A 44 -3.50 -22.07 31.19
CA GLN A 44 -4.46 -22.37 32.28
C GLN A 44 -5.56 -21.32 32.45
N LYS A 45 -5.29 -20.05 32.14
CA LYS A 45 -6.24 -18.94 32.34
C LYS A 45 -7.24 -18.77 31.20
N ARG A 46 -7.17 -19.57 30.13
CA ARG A 46 -8.00 -19.41 28.93
C ARG A 46 -8.85 -20.65 28.69
N ILE A 47 -10.06 -20.43 28.20
CA ILE A 47 -10.97 -21.52 27.82
C ILE A 47 -10.28 -22.37 26.76
N LEU A 48 -10.02 -23.64 27.08
CA LEU A 48 -9.33 -24.58 26.19
C LEU A 48 -7.99 -24.05 25.65
N SER A 49 -7.28 -23.19 26.42
CA SER A 49 -6.05 -22.53 25.99
C SER A 49 -6.15 -21.62 24.74
N SER A 50 -7.37 -21.28 24.29
CA SER A 50 -7.66 -20.49 23.07
C SER A 50 -7.23 -19.02 23.17
N LYS A 51 -7.16 -18.31 22.03
CA LYS A 51 -6.90 -16.85 21.95
C LYS A 51 -7.87 -16.21 20.95
N ALA A 52 -8.24 -14.95 21.19
CA ALA A 52 -9.01 -14.16 20.24
C ALA A 52 -8.17 -13.86 18.99
N SER A 53 -8.76 -14.07 17.80
CA SER A 53 -8.09 -13.87 16.51
C SER A 53 -8.94 -13.08 15.51
N GLY A 54 -10.10 -12.53 15.89
CA GLY A 54 -10.96 -11.80 14.97
C GLY A 54 -10.30 -10.51 14.47
N GLU A 55 -10.03 -9.58 15.39
CA GLU A 55 -9.46 -8.27 15.08
C GLU A 55 -7.93 -8.25 14.91
N PRO A 56 -7.11 -8.99 15.70
CA PRO A 56 -5.66 -8.82 15.68
C PRO A 56 -4.99 -8.98 14.29
N PRO A 57 -5.39 -9.95 13.44
CA PRO A 57 -4.81 -10.11 12.11
C PRO A 57 -5.09 -8.94 11.16
N LEU A 58 -6.14 -8.14 11.39
CA LEU A 58 -6.47 -7.02 10.52
C LEU A 58 -5.32 -6.00 10.46
N LEU A 59 -4.62 -5.79 11.59
CA LEU A 59 -3.47 -4.89 11.66
C LEU A 59 -2.30 -5.37 10.78
N LEU A 60 -2.18 -6.67 10.52
CA LEU A 60 -1.11 -7.22 9.68
C LEU A 60 -1.21 -6.74 8.22
N ALA A 61 -2.39 -6.32 7.76
CA ALA A 61 -2.57 -5.75 6.42
C ALA A 61 -1.78 -4.46 6.20
N VAL A 62 -1.38 -3.76 7.27
CA VAL A 62 -0.48 -2.58 7.20
C VAL A 62 0.88 -2.94 6.60
N SER A 63 1.30 -4.20 6.67
CA SER A 63 2.52 -4.67 6.00
C SER A 63 2.53 -4.37 4.49
N VAL A 64 1.40 -4.52 3.81
CA VAL A 64 1.24 -4.20 2.39
C VAL A 64 1.40 -2.70 2.14
N TYR A 65 0.81 -1.86 2.99
CA TYR A 65 1.00 -0.40 2.93
C TYR A 65 2.47 -0.01 3.11
N CYS A 66 3.16 -0.58 4.11
CA CYS A 66 4.58 -0.34 4.34
C CYS A 66 5.44 -0.77 3.14
N ALA A 67 5.14 -1.92 2.53
CA ALA A 67 5.83 -2.41 1.33
C ALA A 67 5.63 -1.46 0.13
N THR A 68 4.39 -0.97 -0.10
CA THR A 68 4.12 0.02 -1.14
C THR A 68 4.88 1.33 -0.90
N ARG A 69 4.91 1.81 0.35
CA ARG A 69 5.68 3.02 0.70
C ARG A 69 7.18 2.85 0.43
N ALA A 70 7.75 1.70 0.78
CA ALA A 70 9.16 1.40 0.49
C ALA A 70 9.41 1.32 -1.03
N ALA A 71 8.51 0.71 -1.81
CA ALA A 71 8.63 0.64 -3.26
C ALA A 71 8.57 2.04 -3.92
N ILE A 72 7.71 2.92 -3.44
CA ILE A 72 7.64 4.32 -3.90
C ILE A 72 8.94 5.05 -3.56
N GLU A 73 9.49 4.83 -2.38
CA GLU A 73 10.76 5.44 -1.97
C GLU A 73 11.87 5.08 -2.96
N GLU A 74 12.04 3.78 -3.27
CA GLU A 74 13.03 3.31 -4.24
C GLU A 74 12.76 3.83 -5.67
N ALA A 75 11.48 3.86 -6.10
CA ALA A 75 11.13 4.43 -7.40
C ALA A 75 11.54 5.91 -7.52
N ARG A 76 11.38 6.68 -6.45
CA ARG A 76 11.83 8.08 -6.39
C ARG A 76 13.35 8.17 -6.44
N LYS A 77 14.08 7.32 -5.71
CA LYS A 77 15.56 7.26 -5.76
C LYS A 77 16.05 7.01 -7.17
N GLN A 78 15.42 6.08 -7.88
CA GLN A 78 15.76 5.75 -9.26
C GLN A 78 15.52 6.93 -10.21
N LEU A 79 14.42 7.68 -10.05
CA LEU A 79 14.17 8.88 -10.86
C LEU A 79 15.20 9.99 -10.64
N PHE A 80 15.68 10.18 -9.41
CA PHE A 80 16.73 11.16 -9.13
C PHE A 80 18.05 10.77 -9.80
N CYS A 81 18.41 9.47 -9.75
CA CYS A 81 19.58 8.95 -10.43
C CYS A 81 19.56 9.25 -11.94
N TRP A 82 18.42 9.07 -12.61
CA TRP A 82 18.28 9.40 -14.03
C TRP A 82 18.36 10.89 -14.34
N ASN A 83 18.02 11.76 -13.39
CA ASN A 83 18.12 13.21 -13.58
C ASN A 83 19.52 13.77 -13.29
N GLY A 84 20.47 12.96 -12.80
CA GLY A 84 21.82 13.43 -12.43
C GLY A 84 21.81 14.46 -11.29
N LEU A 85 20.75 14.48 -10.47
CA LEU A 85 20.61 15.39 -9.34
C LEU A 85 20.99 14.64 -8.05
N ASP A 86 22.13 15.00 -7.45
CA ASP A 86 22.51 14.62 -6.09
C ASP A 86 21.71 15.45 -5.07
N GLY A 87 20.38 15.30 -5.12
CA GLY A 87 19.45 15.98 -4.23
C GLY A 87 19.21 15.15 -2.96
N SER A 88 19.22 15.82 -1.81
CA SER A 88 18.76 15.24 -0.55
C SER A 88 17.34 14.68 -0.71
N TYR A 89 17.15 13.38 -0.39
CA TYR A 89 15.85 12.73 -0.43
C TYR A 89 14.85 13.47 0.48
N SER A 90 13.88 14.16 -0.11
CA SER A 90 12.76 14.68 0.66
C SER A 90 11.89 13.50 1.08
N ARG A 91 11.74 13.33 2.40
CA ARG A 91 10.80 12.38 2.97
C ARG A 91 9.41 12.73 2.43
N PHE A 92 8.72 11.75 1.86
CA PHE A 92 7.36 11.93 1.36
C PHE A 92 6.35 11.31 2.32
N GLN A 93 5.16 11.90 2.37
CA GLN A 93 4.03 11.39 3.13
C GLN A 93 3.09 10.68 2.16
N LEU A 94 2.71 9.44 2.48
CA LEU A 94 1.76 8.66 1.70
C LEU A 94 0.45 8.60 2.45
N GLU A 95 -0.58 9.26 1.94
CA GLU A 95 -1.90 9.21 2.57
C GLU A 95 -2.53 7.82 2.47
N VAL A 96 -3.42 7.52 3.41
CA VAL A 96 -4.23 6.29 3.42
C VAL A 96 -5.64 6.66 2.94
N PRO A 97 -6.24 5.89 2.02
CA PRO A 97 -5.71 4.68 1.37
C PRO A 97 -4.69 5.00 0.27
N ALA A 98 -3.63 4.19 0.15
CA ALA A 98 -2.68 4.32 -0.96
C ALA A 98 -3.24 3.68 -2.24
N ILE A 99 -4.21 4.38 -2.84
CA ILE A 99 -4.85 4.02 -4.10
C ILE A 99 -3.90 4.21 -5.28
N MET A 100 -4.18 3.53 -6.40
CA MET A 100 -3.31 3.55 -7.58
C MET A 100 -3.01 4.97 -8.11
N PRO A 101 -3.97 5.90 -8.22
CA PRO A 101 -3.67 7.28 -8.64
C PRO A 101 -2.64 7.97 -7.74
N THR A 102 -2.82 7.89 -6.41
CA THR A 102 -1.89 8.45 -5.42
C THR A 102 -0.51 7.80 -5.52
N VAL A 103 -0.43 6.47 -5.63
CA VAL A 103 0.83 5.76 -5.81
C VAL A 103 1.54 6.20 -7.09
N LYS A 104 0.81 6.33 -8.20
CA LYS A 104 1.36 6.74 -9.50
C LYS A 104 1.87 8.18 -9.48
N GLU A 105 1.16 9.08 -8.81
CA GLU A 105 1.59 10.46 -8.61
C GLU A 105 2.87 10.53 -7.77
N GLN A 106 2.94 9.79 -6.66
CA GLN A 106 4.11 9.76 -5.78
C GLN A 106 5.35 9.15 -6.43
N CYS A 107 5.15 8.17 -7.32
CA CYS A 107 6.20 7.57 -8.15
C CYS A 107 6.62 8.44 -9.34
N GLY A 108 5.92 9.53 -9.66
CA GLY A 108 6.20 10.38 -10.81
C GLY A 108 5.49 9.95 -12.10
N LEU A 109 4.90 10.94 -12.78
CA LEU A 109 4.15 10.73 -14.03
C LEU A 109 5.08 10.51 -15.23
N ASN A 110 6.22 11.21 -15.27
CA ASN A 110 7.14 11.20 -16.42
C ASN A 110 8.26 10.16 -16.27
N ASN A 111 8.03 9.12 -15.46
CA ASN A 111 9.04 8.12 -15.14
C ASN A 111 9.53 7.37 -16.39
N VAL A 112 8.64 7.07 -17.34
CA VAL A 112 8.99 6.40 -18.60
C VAL A 112 9.84 7.31 -19.49
N GLU A 113 9.47 8.58 -19.63
CA GLU A 113 10.24 9.53 -20.45
C GLU A 113 11.66 9.72 -19.90
N ARG A 114 11.80 9.86 -18.58
CA ARG A 114 13.10 9.97 -17.91
C ARG A 114 13.95 8.73 -18.09
N TYR A 115 13.35 7.55 -18.02
CA TYR A 115 14.04 6.31 -18.31
C TYR A 115 14.59 6.29 -19.74
N LEU A 116 13.76 6.60 -20.73
CA LEU A 116 14.16 6.63 -22.14
C LEU A 116 15.27 7.66 -22.39
N GLN A 117 15.18 8.85 -21.78
CA GLN A 117 16.25 9.86 -21.85
C GLN A 117 17.56 9.33 -21.27
N SER A 118 17.53 8.63 -20.14
CA SER A 118 18.73 8.05 -19.51
C SER A 118 19.40 6.96 -20.36
N LEU A 119 18.61 6.24 -21.17
CA LEU A 119 19.14 5.26 -22.13
C LEU A 119 19.80 5.93 -23.34
N LEU A 120 19.23 7.05 -23.81
CA LEU A 120 19.77 7.79 -24.95
C LEU A 120 21.03 8.60 -24.59
N SER A 121 21.19 8.98 -23.33
CA SER A 121 22.37 9.70 -22.83
C SER A 121 23.56 8.80 -22.50
N ARG A 122 23.47 7.49 -22.75
CA ARG A 122 24.47 6.48 -22.41
C ARG A 122 25.09 5.90 -23.67
#